data_AF-W1XXL2-F1
#
_entry.id   AF-W1XXL2-F1
#
_cell.length_a   1.000
_cell.length_b   1.000
_cell.length_c   1.000
_cell.angle_alpha   90.00
_cell.angle_beta   90.00
_cell.angle_gamma   90.00
#
_symmetry.space_group_name_H-M   'P 1'
#
loop_
_entity.id
_entity.type
_entity.pdbx_description
1 polymer ?
#
loop_
_entity_poly.entity_id
_entity_poly.type
_entity_poly.pdbx_seq_one_letter_code
_entity_poly.pdbx_strand_id
1 'polypeptide(L)'
;MYVFNENYLLPFSHDEVVHGKKSMMHKMWGDRYNQFAGLRNLYTYQICHPGKKLLFMGSEFGQFLEWKSEEQLEWSNLEDPMNAKMK
;
A
#
# COMPACT_ATOMS: atom_id res chain seq x y z
N MET A 1 15.73 16.95 3.39
CA MET A 1 17.06 17.35 3.88
C MET A 1 17.48 16.39 5.00
N TYR A 2 17.92 15.18 4.65
CA TYR A 2 18.50 14.13 5.53
C TYR A 2 18.66 12.79 4.78
N VAL A 3 18.01 12.65 3.62
CA VAL A 3 17.94 11.43 2.80
C VAL A 3 19.29 10.77 2.48
N PHE A 4 20.39 11.53 2.51
CA PHE A 4 21.73 11.01 2.20
C PHE A 4 22.63 10.83 3.44
N ASN A 5 22.09 11.03 4.64
CA ASN A 5 22.84 10.83 5.88
C ASN A 5 22.96 9.34 6.25
N GLU A 6 22.04 8.50 5.76
CA GLU A 6 22.00 7.06 6.04
C GLU A 6 21.58 6.27 4.79
N ASN A 7 21.81 4.96 4.82
CA ASN A 7 21.28 4.02 3.83
C ASN A 7 19.82 3.65 4.16
N TYR A 8 18.90 4.58 3.88
CA TYR A 8 17.50 4.39 4.24
C TYR A 8 16.79 3.26 3.47
N LEU A 9 15.98 2.51 4.21
CA LEU A 9 14.87 1.73 3.70
C LEU A 9 13.60 2.59 3.77
N LEU A 10 12.74 2.51 2.75
CA LEU A 10 11.44 3.18 2.71
C LEU A 10 10.33 2.13 2.94
N PRO A 11 9.90 1.88 4.19
CA PRO A 11 8.93 0.84 4.48
C PRO A 11 7.49 1.34 4.48
N PHE A 12 6.63 0.56 3.82
CA PHE A 12 5.23 0.42 4.19
C PHE A 12 5.05 -0.99 4.74
N SER A 13 5.28 -1.15 6.05
CA SER A 13 5.27 -2.43 6.76
C SER A 13 3.87 -2.80 7.27
N HIS A 14 3.78 -3.99 7.89
CA HIS A 14 2.57 -4.48 8.54
C HIS A 14 2.05 -3.55 9.65
N ASP A 15 2.95 -2.94 10.44
CA ASP A 15 2.60 -2.04 11.54
C ASP A 15 1.78 -0.81 11.08
N GLU A 16 1.90 -0.43 9.82
CA GLU A 16 1.18 0.70 9.26
C GLU A 16 -0.24 0.36 8.82
N VAL A 17 -0.61 -0.92 8.76
CA VAL A 17 -1.91 -1.40 8.27
C VAL A 17 -2.64 -2.26 9.30
N VAL A 18 -2.52 -1.90 10.58
CA VAL A 18 -3.13 -2.56 11.75
C VAL A 18 -3.63 -1.57 12.79
N HIS A 19 -4.41 -2.07 13.74
CA HIS A 19 -4.85 -1.34 14.94
C HIS A 19 -5.65 -0.06 14.65
N GLY A 20 -6.53 -0.10 13.64
CA GLY A 20 -7.37 1.03 13.25
C GLY A 20 -6.66 2.07 12.39
N LYS A 21 -5.40 1.82 11.99
CA LYS A 21 -4.67 2.69 11.05
C LYS A 21 -5.18 2.55 9.62
N LYS A 22 -5.96 1.52 9.34
CA LYS A 22 -6.54 1.17 8.03
C LYS A 22 -5.48 0.68 7.04
N SER A 23 -5.94 0.01 5.99
CA SER A 23 -5.10 -0.37 4.85
C SER A 23 -4.55 0.84 4.09
N MET A 24 -3.52 0.64 3.28
CA MET A 24 -2.99 1.71 2.41
C MET A 24 -4.04 2.24 1.44
N MET A 25 -4.92 1.39 0.92
CA MET A 25 -6.02 1.79 0.04
C MET A 25 -7.04 2.67 0.78
N HIS A 26 -7.48 2.26 1.96
CA HIS A 26 -8.50 2.97 2.73
C HIS A 26 -7.97 4.29 3.34
N LYS A 27 -6.65 4.49 3.38
CA LYS A 27 -6.06 5.80 3.68
C LYS A 27 -6.20 6.82 2.54
N MET A 28 -6.40 6.37 1.30
CA MET A 28 -6.54 7.26 0.15
C MET A 28 -7.91 7.97 0.15
N TRP A 29 -7.92 9.22 -0.27
CA TRP A 29 -9.13 10.04 -0.34
C TRP A 29 -9.81 9.96 -1.72
N GLY A 30 -11.09 10.33 -1.75
CA GLY A 30 -11.89 10.40 -2.98
C GLY A 30 -12.74 9.16 -3.21
N ASP A 31 -13.31 9.09 -4.42
CA ASP A 31 -14.03 7.91 -4.89
C ASP A 31 -13.06 6.76 -5.20
N ARG A 32 -13.61 5.58 -5.48
CA ARG A 32 -12.81 4.37 -5.70
C ARG A 32 -11.72 4.58 -6.75
N TYR A 33 -12.05 5.23 -7.86
CA TYR A 33 -11.06 5.54 -8.90
C TYR A 33 -9.90 6.40 -8.38
N ASN A 34 -10.21 7.50 -7.69
CA ASN A 34 -9.21 8.40 -7.14
C ASN A 34 -8.38 7.73 -6.02
N GLN A 35 -8.96 6.84 -5.24
CA GLN A 35 -8.23 6.05 -4.24
C GLN A 35 -7.15 5.18 -4.90
N PHE A 36 -7.52 4.43 -5.94
CA PHE A 36 -6.56 3.63 -6.71
C PHE A 36 -5.50 4.51 -7.41
N ALA A 37 -5.89 5.67 -7.94
CA ALA A 37 -4.96 6.61 -8.56
C ALA A 37 -3.96 7.18 -7.54
N GLY A 38 -4.43 7.56 -6.35
CA GLY A 38 -3.61 8.03 -5.24
C GLY A 38 -2.63 6.96 -4.76
N LEU A 39 -3.10 5.71 -4.64
CA LEU A 39 -2.26 4.59 -4.22
C LEU A 39 -1.13 4.32 -5.23
N ARG A 40 -1.44 4.29 -6.54
CA ARG A 40 -0.43 4.17 -7.60
C ARG A 40 0.57 5.31 -7.57
N ASN A 41 0.10 6.54 -7.38
CA ASN A 41 0.97 7.70 -7.30
C ASN A 41 1.93 7.60 -6.11
N LEU A 42 1.43 7.19 -4.93
CA LEU A 42 2.26 6.97 -3.75
C LEU A 42 3.34 5.91 -3.98
N TYR A 43 3.00 4.77 -4.59
CA TYR A 43 3.98 3.72 -4.86
C TYR A 43 4.97 4.10 -5.96
N THR A 44 4.52 4.84 -6.97
CA THR A 44 5.41 5.41 -7.99
C THR A 44 6.41 6.36 -7.34
N TYR A 45 5.95 7.22 -6.43
CA TYR A 45 6.84 8.07 -5.65
C TYR A 45 7.80 7.27 -4.77
N GLN A 46 7.34 6.23 -4.08
CA GLN A 46 8.19 5.36 -3.27
C GLN A 46 9.30 4.72 -4.11
N ILE A 47 8.97 4.23 -5.32
CA ILE A 47 9.92 3.62 -6.26
C ILE A 47 10.95 4.64 -6.74
N CYS A 48 10.51 5.84 -7.15
CA CYS A 48 11.38 6.89 -7.68
C CYS A 48 12.22 7.60 -6.60
N HIS A 49 11.79 7.60 -5.33
CA HIS A 49 12.52 8.22 -4.24
C HIS A 49 13.82 7.45 -3.92
N PRO A 50 14.94 8.07 -3.52
CA PRO A 50 16.14 7.34 -3.10
C PRO A 50 15.90 6.42 -1.87
N GLY A 51 16.57 5.27 -1.83
CA GLY A 51 16.48 4.28 -0.73
C GLY A 51 15.93 2.92 -1.17
N LYS A 52 16.13 1.86 -0.39
CA LYS A 52 15.57 0.52 -0.68
C LYS A 52 14.05 0.51 -0.37
N LYS A 53 13.30 -0.45 -0.92
CA LYS A 53 11.82 -0.48 -0.83
C LYS A 53 11.36 -1.68 0.00
N LEU A 54 10.33 -1.48 0.82
CA LEU A 54 9.60 -2.54 1.47
C LEU A 54 8.11 -2.23 1.37
N LEU A 55 7.33 -3.19 0.88
CA LEU A 55 5.88 -3.13 0.76
C LEU A 55 5.30 -4.41 1.35
N PHE A 56 4.38 -4.27 2.30
CA PHE A 56 3.74 -5.40 2.97
C PHE A 56 2.62 -6.01 2.12
N MET A 57 2.47 -7.33 2.24
CA MET A 57 1.49 -8.12 1.49
C MET A 57 0.06 -7.58 1.62
N GLY A 58 -0.75 -7.72 0.57
CA GLY A 58 -2.09 -7.13 0.47
C GLY A 58 -2.09 -5.69 -0.05
N SER A 59 -0.99 -4.95 0.15
CA SER A 59 -0.88 -3.56 -0.30
C SER A 59 -0.69 -3.47 -1.82
N GLU A 60 -0.04 -4.47 -2.42
CA GLU A 60 0.28 -4.53 -3.84
C GLU A 60 -0.95 -4.56 -4.76
N PHE A 61 -2.03 -5.23 -4.34
CA PHE A 61 -3.28 -5.27 -5.11
C PHE A 61 -4.36 -4.34 -4.54
N GLY A 62 -4.01 -3.52 -3.55
CA GLY A 62 -4.92 -2.53 -2.99
C GLY A 62 -6.02 -3.12 -2.12
N GLN A 63 -5.70 -4.05 -1.22
CA GLN A 63 -6.65 -4.56 -0.23
C GLN A 63 -7.28 -3.40 0.56
N PHE A 64 -8.60 -3.37 0.66
CA PHE A 64 -9.32 -2.30 1.35
C PHE A 64 -9.40 -2.52 2.87
N LEU A 65 -9.61 -3.75 3.31
CA LEU A 65 -9.65 -4.08 4.73
C LEU A 65 -8.25 -4.06 5.35
N GLU A 66 -8.22 -3.67 6.62
CA GLU A 66 -7.02 -3.72 7.44
C GLU A 66 -6.46 -5.15 7.54
N TRP A 67 -5.15 -5.30 7.69
CA TRP A 67 -4.58 -6.63 7.85
C TRP A 67 -4.95 -7.21 9.22
N LYS A 68 -5.30 -8.48 9.23
CA LYS A 68 -5.58 -9.25 10.44
C LYS A 68 -4.69 -10.48 10.43
N SER A 69 -4.01 -10.76 11.53
CA SER A 69 -3.13 -11.92 11.66
C SER A 69 -3.88 -13.25 11.70
N GLU A 70 -5.15 -13.23 12.10
CA GLU A 70 -6.02 -14.41 12.25
C GLU A 70 -6.72 -14.81 10.95
N GLU A 71 -6.73 -13.92 9.96
CA GLU A 71 -7.42 -14.12 8.68
C GLU A 71 -6.42 -14.09 7.51
N GLN A 72 -6.76 -14.75 6.42
CA GLN A 72 -6.00 -14.66 5.17
C GLN A 72 -6.22 -13.30 4.49
N LEU A 73 -5.37 -12.99 3.51
CA LEU A 73 -5.60 -11.84 2.63
C LEU A 73 -6.90 -12.01 1.82
N GLU A 74 -7.50 -10.90 1.43
CA GLU A 74 -8.75 -10.86 0.66
C GLU A 74 -8.51 -11.17 -0.82
N TRP A 75 -8.15 -12.42 -1.12
CA TRP A 75 -7.77 -12.87 -2.47
C TRP A 75 -8.90 -12.71 -3.50
N SER A 76 -10.16 -12.76 -3.05
CA SER A 76 -11.34 -12.50 -3.88
C SER A 76 -11.33 -11.09 -4.50
N ASN A 77 -10.63 -10.12 -3.90
CA ASN A 77 -10.48 -8.79 -4.47
C ASN A 77 -9.79 -8.81 -5.84
N LEU A 78 -8.98 -9.82 -6.15
CA LEU A 78 -8.32 -9.93 -7.46
C LEU A 78 -9.31 -10.22 -8.60
N GLU A 79 -10.55 -10.62 -8.30
CA GLU A 79 -11.63 -10.72 -9.27
C GLU A 79 -12.18 -9.36 -9.68
N ASP A 80 -11.96 -8.31 -8.87
CA ASP A 80 -12.34 -6.95 -9.22
C ASP A 80 -11.38 -6.36 -10.28
N PRO A 81 -11.91 -5.82 -11.40
CA PRO A 81 -11.09 -5.27 -12.47
C PRO A 81 -10.13 -4.14 -12.05
N MET A 82 -10.45 -3.36 -11.01
CA MET A 82 -9.56 -2.29 -10.54
C MET A 82 -8.40 -2.84 -9.72
N ASN A 83 -8.65 -3.81 -8.85
CA ASN A 83 -7.62 -4.48 -8.06
C ASN A 83 -6.69 -5.31 -8.94
N ALA A 84 -7.23 -6.03 -9.93
CA ALA A 84 -6.42 -6.81 -10.88
C ALA A 84 -5.43 -5.95 -11.67
N LYS A 85 -5.76 -4.68 -11.95
CA LYS A 85 -4.89 -3.73 -12.67
C LYS A 85 -3.76 -3.14 -11.83
N MET A 86 -3.69 -3.46 -10.54
CA MET A 86 -2.59 -3.04 -9.67
C MET A 86 -1.39 -4.00 -9.72
N LYS A 87 -1.61 -5.24 -10.21
CA LYS A 87 -0.58 -6.27 -10.37
C LYS A 87 0.22 -6.10 -11.66
#